data_AF-A0A363U5K1-F1
#
_entry.id   AF-A0A363U5K1-F1
#
_cell.length_a   1.000
_cell.length_b   1.000
_cell.length_c   1.000
_cell.angle_alpha   90.00
_cell.angle_beta   90.00
_cell.angle_gamma   90.00
#
_symmetry.space_group_name_H-M   'P 1'
#
loop_
_entity.id
_entity.type
_entity.pdbx_description
1 polymer ?
#
loop_
_entity_poly.entity_id
_entity_poly.type
_entity_poly.pdbx_seq_one_letter_code
_entity_poly.pdbx_strand_id
1 'polypeptide(L)'
;MSRSLILGFVTYSLIVAGIATLRGELIALALPFVAFLLAGYVFAPDKIKLEATRHLSAERVSPHQEVTVTVTIMNRGTGLEEVLIEDIVPAELKLRADSTSSSVQRFGTNRHLVRLPKDSSYTFSYTVSGPRGGYGFEKVRMRVRDHLAVTSREVQIEAKGQLFVFPPVTRLRQVSIRPRRTRVYAGTIPARIGGSGTEFFGVREYQPGDSPRTINWRASAHSVEGLYSNEFQQERVADVGIVLDGRVRTNEFARGHSLFEHSVQAAAALADAFLAQGNRVGLLVYAAFLSWTIPGYGKVQRERILHSLAHARPGGSEVFSDLGHLPTRLFPPESQIVLVSPLLEDDLKPLVQLRAQGYQVLLVSPDPVKFELSYLPQGGTIELASRVISMERTLLLQKVQRAGIQVLNWDVDDPFDQVVKRKLSRPPAWLRAVGR
;
A
#
# COMPACT_ATOMS: atom_id res chain seq x y z
N MET A 1 21.02 21.19 -29.61
CA MET A 1 22.41 21.70 -29.58
C MET A 1 22.44 22.94 -28.68
N SER A 2 23.46 23.10 -27.83
CA SER A 2 23.56 24.32 -27.00
C SER A 2 23.90 25.53 -27.89
N ARG A 3 23.37 26.70 -27.55
CA ARG A 3 23.64 27.95 -28.28
C ARG A 3 25.15 28.25 -28.34
N SER A 4 25.89 27.92 -27.29
CA SER A 4 27.35 28.04 -27.21
C SER A 4 28.10 27.15 -28.21
N LEU A 5 27.61 25.95 -28.53
CA LEU A 5 28.24 25.09 -29.55
C LEU A 5 28.03 25.64 -30.96
N ILE A 6 26.84 26.17 -31.26
CA ILE A 6 26.54 26.78 -32.56
C ILE A 6 27.36 28.05 -32.73
N LEU A 7 27.34 28.93 -31.73
CA LEU A 7 28.14 30.15 -31.72
C LEU A 7 29.64 29.84 -31.80
N GLY A 8 30.11 28.83 -31.05
CA GLY A 8 31.49 28.35 -31.12
C GLY A 8 31.87 27.85 -32.51
N PHE A 9 31.02 27.06 -33.16
CA PHE A 9 31.26 26.56 -34.51
C PHE A 9 31.27 27.68 -35.56
N VAL A 10 30.34 28.64 -35.47
CA VAL A 10 30.31 29.82 -36.36
C VAL A 10 31.57 30.66 -36.15
N THR A 11 31.94 30.93 -34.89
CA THR A 11 33.15 31.68 -34.55
C THR A 11 34.41 30.99 -35.09
N TYR A 12 34.52 29.67 -34.87
CA TYR A 12 35.64 28.87 -35.38
C TYR A 12 35.71 28.87 -36.91
N SER A 13 34.57 28.67 -37.58
CA SER A 13 34.50 28.66 -39.05
C SER A 13 34.88 30.01 -39.66
N LEU A 14 34.45 31.13 -39.04
CA LEU A 14 34.82 32.49 -39.48
C LEU A 14 36.31 32.76 -39.30
N ILE A 15 36.89 32.34 -38.17
CA ILE A 15 38.33 32.48 -37.91
C ILE A 15 39.15 31.65 -38.92
N VAL A 16 38.79 30.37 -39.11
CA VAL A 16 39.48 29.47 -40.04
C VAL A 16 39.36 29.96 -41.48
N ALA A 17 38.17 30.36 -41.92
CA ALA A 17 37.97 30.90 -43.26
C ALA A 17 38.72 32.23 -43.47
N GLY A 18 38.76 33.10 -42.46
CA GLY A 18 39.53 34.34 -42.48
C GLY A 18 41.03 34.11 -42.62
N ILE A 19 41.58 33.15 -41.88
CA ILE A 19 43.00 32.75 -41.98
C ILE A 19 43.29 32.11 -43.35
N ALA A 20 42.44 31.19 -43.81
CA ALA A 20 42.65 30.47 -45.08
C ALA A 20 42.55 31.38 -46.31
N THR A 21 41.69 32.40 -46.26
CA THR A 21 41.50 33.36 -47.37
C THR A 21 42.32 34.64 -47.22
N LEU A 22 43.09 34.80 -46.13
CA LEU A 22 43.83 36.01 -45.75
C LEU A 22 42.95 37.28 -45.70
N ARG A 23 41.64 37.13 -45.45
CA ARG A 23 40.69 38.24 -45.33
C ARG A 23 40.46 38.60 -43.87
N GLY A 24 41.06 39.70 -43.42
CA GLY A 24 40.88 40.22 -42.06
C GLY A 24 39.42 40.55 -41.69
N GLU A 25 38.57 40.85 -42.69
CA GLU A 25 37.14 41.12 -42.50
C GLU A 25 36.38 39.95 -41.87
N LEU A 26 36.72 38.71 -42.24
CA LEU A 26 36.07 37.51 -41.68
C LEU A 26 36.45 37.27 -40.22
N ILE A 27 37.70 37.61 -39.86
CA ILE A 27 38.18 37.58 -38.47
C ILE A 27 37.49 38.68 -37.64
N ALA A 28 37.33 39.88 -38.21
CA ALA A 28 36.61 40.97 -37.57
C ALA A 28 35.14 40.60 -37.29
N LEU A 29 34.49 39.87 -38.21
CA LEU A 29 33.13 39.35 -38.02
C LEU A 29 33.03 38.32 -36.87
N ALA A 30 34.13 37.65 -36.52
CA ALA A 30 34.19 36.70 -35.42
C ALA A 30 34.28 37.38 -34.03
N LEU A 31 34.82 38.61 -33.96
CA LEU A 31 35.06 39.33 -32.69
C LEU A 31 33.82 39.50 -31.81
N PRO A 32 32.64 39.89 -32.32
CA PRO A 32 31.43 40.01 -31.50
C PRO A 32 31.03 38.67 -30.86
N PHE A 33 31.21 37.56 -31.56
CA PHE A 33 30.90 36.23 -31.03
C PHE A 33 31.90 35.78 -29.97
N VAL A 34 33.19 36.07 -30.17
CA VAL A 34 34.24 35.84 -29.16
C VAL A 34 33.94 36.66 -27.90
N ALA A 35 33.64 37.95 -28.05
CA ALA A 35 33.30 38.82 -26.93
C ALA A 35 32.05 38.33 -26.18
N PHE A 36 31.02 37.88 -26.89
CA PHE A 36 29.82 37.31 -26.30
C PHE A 36 30.10 36.01 -25.52
N LEU A 37 30.89 35.09 -26.07
CA LEU A 37 31.25 33.85 -25.39
C LEU A 37 32.15 34.10 -24.16
N LEU A 38 33.10 35.03 -24.26
CA LEU A 38 33.94 35.47 -23.13
C LEU A 38 33.12 36.13 -22.03
N ALA A 39 32.18 37.02 -22.38
CA ALA A 39 31.26 37.61 -21.42
C ALA A 39 30.44 36.53 -20.71
N GLY A 40 29.92 35.53 -21.45
CA GLY A 40 29.18 34.42 -20.86
C GLY A 40 30.01 33.60 -19.86
N TYR A 41 31.30 33.43 -20.12
CA TYR A 41 32.23 32.77 -19.20
C TYR A 41 32.53 33.62 -17.95
N VAL A 42 32.81 34.91 -18.13
CA VAL A 42 33.14 35.83 -17.02
C VAL A 42 31.95 36.09 -16.10
N PHE A 43 30.73 36.15 -16.66
CA PHE A 43 29.50 36.34 -15.89
C PHE A 43 28.84 35.03 -15.47
N ALA A 44 29.51 33.89 -15.64
CA ALA A 44 28.99 32.61 -15.17
C ALA A 44 28.94 32.59 -13.62
N PRO A 45 27.88 32.04 -13.02
CA PRO A 45 27.77 31.98 -11.56
C PRO A 45 28.81 31.02 -10.96
N ASP A 46 29.78 31.56 -10.24
CA ASP A 46 30.89 30.81 -9.62
C ASP A 46 30.45 29.95 -8.42
N LYS A 47 29.46 30.41 -7.65
CA LYS A 47 29.03 29.76 -6.39
C LYS A 47 27.52 29.53 -6.36
N ILE A 48 27.08 28.40 -6.93
CA ILE A 48 25.70 27.94 -6.80
C ILE A 48 25.56 27.23 -5.45
N LYS A 49 24.97 27.92 -4.47
CA LYS A 49 24.61 27.36 -3.17
C LYS A 49 23.11 27.49 -2.99
N LEU A 50 22.40 26.39 -3.12
CA LEU A 50 20.95 26.35 -3.08
C LEU A 50 20.53 25.33 -2.02
N GLU A 51 19.49 25.67 -1.27
CA GLU A 51 18.85 24.80 -0.29
C GLU A 51 17.39 24.62 -0.68
N ALA A 52 16.85 23.42 -0.48
CA ALA A 52 15.46 23.12 -0.80
C ALA A 52 14.79 22.38 0.36
N THR A 53 13.57 22.79 0.69
CA THR A 53 12.71 22.09 1.66
C THR A 53 11.39 21.73 0.97
N ARG A 54 10.88 20.53 1.27
CA ARG A 54 9.58 20.07 0.78
C ARG A 54 8.65 19.80 1.95
N HIS A 55 7.42 20.24 1.82
CA HIS A 55 6.34 19.97 2.76
C HIS A 55 5.14 19.38 2.00
N LEU A 56 4.60 18.28 2.49
CA LEU A 56 3.40 17.65 1.96
C LEU A 56 2.24 17.97 2.90
N SER A 57 1.08 18.34 2.36
CA SER A 57 -0.13 18.61 3.16
C SER A 57 -0.60 17.39 3.96
N ALA A 58 -0.25 16.18 3.50
CA ALA A 58 -0.43 14.93 4.21
C ALA A 58 0.63 13.92 3.76
N GLU A 59 1.19 13.17 4.70
CA GLU A 59 2.11 12.06 4.41
C GLU A 59 1.37 10.73 4.23
N ARG A 60 0.08 10.70 4.57
CA ARG A 60 -0.77 9.50 4.63
C ARG A 60 -2.16 9.82 4.10
N VAL A 61 -2.55 9.16 3.02
CA VAL A 61 -3.85 9.39 2.37
C VAL A 61 -4.47 8.10 1.82
N SER A 62 -5.74 8.19 1.44
CA SER A 62 -6.42 7.13 0.70
C SER A 62 -6.13 7.23 -0.81
N PRO A 63 -6.37 6.18 -1.60
CA PRO A 63 -6.14 6.21 -3.04
C PRO A 63 -6.92 7.34 -3.71
N HIS A 64 -6.28 7.99 -4.69
CA HIS A 64 -6.83 9.12 -5.46
C HIS A 64 -7.18 10.37 -4.65
N GLN A 65 -6.87 10.42 -3.35
CA GLN A 65 -6.99 11.64 -2.57
C GLN A 65 -5.88 12.63 -2.96
N GLU A 66 -6.24 13.89 -3.09
CA GLU A 66 -5.32 14.96 -3.47
C GLU A 66 -4.39 15.35 -2.32
N VAL A 67 -3.12 15.52 -2.65
CA VAL A 67 -2.08 16.01 -1.72
C VAL A 67 -1.37 17.19 -2.36
N THR A 68 -1.33 18.30 -1.61
CA THR A 68 -0.58 19.49 -2.03
C THR A 68 0.86 19.34 -1.58
N VAL A 69 1.78 19.43 -2.54
CA VAL A 69 3.22 19.45 -2.33
C VAL A 69 3.69 20.89 -2.45
N THR A 70 4.34 21.40 -1.41
CA THR A 70 4.93 22.73 -1.37
C THR A 70 6.44 22.62 -1.28
N VAL A 71 7.14 23.25 -2.22
CA VAL A 71 8.61 23.27 -2.27
C VAL A 71 9.08 24.70 -2.08
N THR A 72 10.00 24.89 -1.14
CA THR A 72 10.67 26.18 -0.90
C THR A 72 12.14 26.04 -1.21
N ILE A 73 12.64 26.94 -2.03
CA ILE A 73 14.03 26.97 -2.47
C ILE A 73 14.64 28.27 -1.99
N MET A 74 15.85 28.20 -1.44
CA MET A 74 16.56 29.36 -0.93
C MET A 74 17.94 29.45 -1.58
N ASN A 75 18.26 30.63 -2.10
CA ASN A 75 19.56 30.90 -2.69
C ASN A 75 20.53 31.51 -1.67
N ARG A 76 21.55 30.75 -1.28
CA ARG A 76 22.65 31.17 -0.39
C ARG A 76 23.93 31.53 -1.16
N GLY A 77 23.88 31.47 -2.49
CA GLY A 77 25.00 31.69 -3.39
C GLY A 77 25.00 33.08 -4.02
N THR A 78 25.54 33.16 -5.23
CA THR A 78 25.41 34.35 -6.08
C THR A 78 24.00 34.46 -6.64
N GLY A 79 23.58 35.67 -7.03
CA GLY A 79 22.30 35.86 -7.73
C GLY A 79 22.24 35.05 -9.02
N LEU A 80 21.10 34.40 -9.25
CA LEU A 80 20.87 33.56 -10.42
C LEU A 80 19.74 34.19 -11.26
N GLU A 81 20.05 34.49 -12.51
CA GLU A 81 19.12 35.20 -13.42
C GLU A 81 18.05 34.28 -14.00
N GLU A 82 18.46 33.09 -14.46
CA GLU A 82 17.55 32.10 -15.05
C GLU A 82 17.74 30.74 -14.37
N VAL A 83 16.78 30.35 -13.54
CA VAL A 83 16.74 29.06 -12.87
C VAL A 83 15.46 28.33 -13.28
N LEU A 84 15.64 27.23 -14.00
CA LEU A 84 14.57 26.29 -14.27
C LEU A 84 14.54 25.25 -13.14
N ILE A 85 13.50 25.30 -12.34
CA ILE A 85 13.23 24.39 -11.24
C ILE A 85 12.27 23.30 -11.74
N GLU A 86 12.56 22.05 -11.40
CA GLU A 86 11.71 20.89 -11.66
C GLU A 86 11.74 19.96 -10.45
N ASP A 87 10.62 19.83 -9.74
CA ASP A 87 10.49 18.80 -8.70
C ASP A 87 10.21 17.44 -9.35
N ILE A 88 10.99 16.42 -9.00
CA ILE A 88 10.89 15.09 -9.59
C ILE A 88 9.77 14.34 -8.88
N VAL A 89 8.64 14.21 -9.57
CA VAL A 89 7.45 13.51 -9.08
C VAL A 89 7.52 12.03 -9.48
N PRO A 90 7.25 11.09 -8.56
CA PRO A 90 7.12 9.66 -8.89
C PRO A 90 6.15 9.39 -10.04
N ALA A 91 6.50 8.46 -10.93
CA ALA A 91 5.83 8.29 -12.23
C ALA A 91 4.35 7.88 -12.14
N GLU A 92 3.97 7.19 -11.06
CA GLU A 92 2.61 6.71 -10.85
C GLU A 92 1.68 7.79 -10.26
N LEU A 93 2.23 8.90 -9.76
CA LEU A 93 1.46 10.04 -9.27
C LEU A 93 1.07 10.95 -10.43
N LYS A 94 -0.22 11.28 -10.50
CA LYS A 94 -0.77 12.20 -11.49
C LYS A 94 -0.75 13.61 -10.93
N LEU A 95 -0.19 14.53 -11.70
CA LEU A 95 -0.28 15.96 -11.45
C LEU A 95 -1.67 16.47 -11.87
N ARG A 96 -2.31 17.26 -11.01
CA ARG A 96 -3.51 18.00 -11.40
C ARG A 96 -3.10 19.23 -12.18
N ALA A 97 -3.48 19.28 -13.46
CA ALA A 97 -3.32 20.49 -14.27
C ALA A 97 -4.45 21.47 -13.89
N ASP A 98 -4.11 22.58 -13.23
CA ASP A 98 -5.05 23.69 -13.08
C ASP A 98 -5.18 24.42 -14.42
N SER A 99 -6.32 24.25 -15.09
CA SER A 99 -6.67 24.95 -16.33
C SER A 99 -7.03 26.43 -16.13
N THR A 100 -7.04 26.92 -14.90
CA THR A 100 -7.39 28.30 -14.53
C THR A 100 -6.22 29.00 -13.85
N SER A 101 -5.23 29.40 -14.65
CA SER A 101 -4.12 30.25 -14.18
C SER A 101 -4.55 31.73 -14.15
N SER A 102 -5.09 32.18 -13.02
CA SER A 102 -5.26 33.61 -12.69
C SER A 102 -4.10 34.10 -11.79
N SER A 103 -3.07 34.64 -12.45
CA SER A 103 -2.19 35.78 -12.11
C SER A 103 -1.67 36.11 -10.69
N VAL A 104 -2.01 35.43 -9.59
CA VAL A 104 -1.53 35.88 -8.25
C VAL A 104 -0.88 34.79 -7.39
N GLN A 105 -1.17 33.50 -7.63
CA GLN A 105 -0.40 32.38 -7.07
C GLN A 105 -0.26 31.30 -8.15
N ARG A 106 0.98 30.98 -8.56
CA ARG A 106 1.26 29.98 -9.61
C ARG A 106 1.10 28.57 -9.04
N PHE A 107 -0.14 28.17 -8.80
CA PHE A 107 -0.51 26.78 -8.54
C PHE A 107 -0.48 25.96 -9.84
N GLY A 108 -0.19 24.67 -9.75
CA GLY A 108 -0.55 23.71 -10.80
C GLY A 108 0.57 23.16 -11.68
N THR A 109 1.84 23.48 -11.42
CA THR A 109 2.96 22.80 -12.08
C THR A 109 4.11 22.52 -11.12
N ASN A 110 4.80 21.41 -11.33
CA ASN A 110 6.04 21.05 -10.65
C ASN A 110 7.28 21.68 -11.29
N ARG A 111 7.11 22.45 -12.38
CA ARG A 111 8.21 23.04 -13.16
C ARG A 111 8.06 24.56 -13.29
N HIS A 112 9.06 25.31 -12.84
CA HIS A 112 9.01 26.77 -12.76
C HIS A 112 10.28 27.39 -13.34
N LEU A 113 10.14 28.47 -14.11
CA LEU A 113 11.26 29.29 -14.58
C LEU A 113 11.26 30.61 -13.81
N VAL A 114 12.33 30.86 -13.06
CA VAL A 114 12.41 32.00 -12.13
C VAL A 114 13.78 32.65 -12.10
N ARG A 115 13.81 33.89 -11.63
CA ARG A 115 15.01 34.57 -11.15
C ARG A 115 15.13 34.36 -9.65
N LEU A 116 16.32 33.98 -9.18
CA LEU A 116 16.62 33.77 -7.76
C LEU A 116 17.78 34.70 -7.35
N PRO A 117 17.49 35.95 -6.92
CA PRO A 117 18.50 36.83 -6.33
C PRO A 117 19.24 36.19 -5.15
N LYS A 118 20.39 36.76 -4.81
CA LYS A 118 21.12 36.36 -3.60
C LYS A 118 20.24 36.51 -2.37
N ASP A 119 20.28 35.53 -1.47
CA ASP A 119 19.54 35.48 -0.20
C ASP A 119 18.00 35.58 -0.36
N SER A 120 17.49 35.28 -1.56
CA SER A 120 16.06 35.19 -1.83
C SER A 120 15.54 33.76 -1.70
N SER A 121 14.25 33.63 -1.44
CA SER A 121 13.54 32.37 -1.49
C SER A 121 12.46 32.38 -2.56
N TYR A 122 12.16 31.20 -3.10
CA TYR A 122 11.07 30.96 -4.02
C TYR A 122 10.28 29.75 -3.55
N THR A 123 8.96 29.92 -3.40
CA THR A 123 8.05 28.86 -2.98
C THR A 123 7.00 28.63 -4.05
N PHE A 124 6.74 27.38 -4.38
CA PHE A 124 5.67 26.96 -5.27
C PHE A 124 4.96 25.72 -4.73
N SER A 125 3.73 25.53 -5.16
CA SER A 125 2.91 24.40 -4.76
C SER A 125 2.22 23.75 -5.96
N TYR A 126 2.08 22.44 -5.91
CA TYR A 126 1.38 21.64 -6.91
C TYR A 126 0.65 20.48 -6.25
N THR A 127 -0.37 19.94 -6.92
CA THR A 127 -1.21 18.87 -6.37
C THR A 127 -0.95 17.56 -7.09
N VAL A 128 -0.78 16.49 -6.32
CA VAL A 128 -0.62 15.12 -6.80
C VAL A 128 -1.73 14.22 -6.26
N SER A 129 -2.11 13.21 -7.03
CA SER A 129 -2.94 12.10 -6.58
C SER A 129 -2.54 10.82 -7.30
N GLY A 130 -2.78 9.65 -6.69
CA GLY A 130 -2.34 8.40 -7.30
C GLY A 130 -2.92 7.16 -6.64
N PRO A 131 -2.60 5.98 -7.21
CA PRO A 131 -3.04 4.70 -6.67
C PRO A 131 -2.31 4.38 -5.35
N ARG A 132 -2.73 3.30 -4.69
CA ARG A 132 -2.05 2.73 -3.51
C ARG A 132 -0.55 2.52 -3.80
N GLY A 133 0.30 2.91 -2.84
CA GLY A 133 1.75 2.92 -3.03
C GLY A 133 2.50 3.68 -1.93
N GLY A 134 3.80 3.43 -1.82
CA GLY A 134 4.74 4.31 -1.12
C GLY A 134 5.53 5.12 -2.15
N TYR A 135 5.51 6.44 -2.03
CA TYR A 135 6.10 7.37 -2.99
C TYR A 135 7.15 8.23 -2.30
N GLY A 136 8.41 8.04 -2.69
CA GLY A 136 9.55 8.82 -2.20
C GLY A 136 9.83 10.01 -3.12
N PHE A 137 9.90 11.20 -2.55
CA PHE A 137 10.37 12.40 -3.22
C PHE A 137 11.77 12.72 -2.70
N GLU A 138 12.78 12.60 -3.57
CA GLU A 138 14.18 12.62 -3.12
C GLU A 138 14.90 13.94 -3.40
N LYS A 139 14.70 14.50 -4.60
CA LYS A 139 15.51 15.62 -5.10
C LYS A 139 14.68 16.57 -5.94
N VAL A 140 15.07 17.84 -5.90
CA VAL A 140 14.61 18.87 -6.84
C VAL A 140 15.72 19.10 -7.85
N ARG A 141 15.41 18.99 -9.14
CA ARG A 141 16.33 19.29 -10.24
C ARG A 141 16.25 20.78 -10.55
N MET A 142 17.41 21.41 -10.69
CA MET A 142 17.51 22.80 -11.10
C MET A 142 18.50 22.92 -12.24
N ARG A 143 18.11 23.66 -13.27
CA ARG A 143 18.99 24.03 -14.38
C ARG A 143 19.19 25.53 -14.35
N VAL A 144 20.40 25.93 -14.01
CA VAL A 144 20.82 27.32 -13.94
C VAL A 144 21.45 27.71 -15.27
N ARG A 145 21.11 28.87 -15.79
CA ARG A 145 21.77 29.51 -16.93
C ARG A 145 22.28 30.89 -16.52
N ASP A 146 23.39 31.30 -17.14
CA ASP A 146 23.89 32.67 -17.01
C ASP A 146 23.01 33.66 -17.80
N HIS A 147 23.27 34.94 -17.58
CA HIS A 147 22.55 36.06 -18.20
C HIS A 147 22.53 36.03 -19.74
N LEU A 148 23.55 35.41 -20.36
CA LEU A 148 23.70 35.31 -21.82
C LEU A 148 23.31 33.92 -22.35
N ALA A 149 22.83 33.02 -21.47
CA ALA A 149 22.50 31.63 -21.75
C ALA A 149 23.63 30.85 -22.46
N VAL A 150 24.88 31.20 -22.21
CA VAL A 150 26.08 30.59 -22.84
C VAL A 150 26.43 29.28 -22.15
N THR A 151 26.40 29.29 -20.83
CA THR A 151 26.65 28.18 -19.93
C THR A 151 25.34 27.72 -19.29
N SER A 152 25.29 26.43 -18.97
CA SER A 152 24.18 25.86 -18.24
C SER A 152 24.73 24.83 -17.27
N ARG A 153 24.34 24.92 -16.00
CA ARG A 153 24.70 23.97 -14.96
C ARG A 153 23.44 23.31 -14.43
N GLU A 154 23.46 22.00 -14.36
CA GLU A 154 22.41 21.23 -13.70
C GLU A 154 22.85 20.91 -12.27
N VAL A 155 21.97 21.17 -11.32
CA VAL A 155 22.17 20.97 -9.89
C VAL A 155 20.98 20.16 -9.37
N GLN A 156 21.25 19.15 -8.56
CA GLN A 156 20.21 18.41 -7.86
C GLN A 156 20.38 18.64 -6.37
N ILE A 157 19.31 19.11 -5.73
CA ILE A 157 19.30 19.40 -4.30
C ILE A 157 18.43 18.37 -3.62
N GLU A 158 18.93 17.79 -2.53
CA GLU A 158 18.13 16.91 -1.70
C GLU A 158 17.04 17.71 -1.01
N ALA A 159 15.80 17.29 -1.24
CA ALA A 159 14.65 17.68 -0.45
C ALA A 159 13.89 16.37 -0.29
N LYS A 160 13.77 15.84 0.92
CA LYS A 160 13.13 14.55 1.17
C LYS A 160 11.66 14.74 1.51
N GLY A 161 10.82 13.84 1.04
CA GLY A 161 9.41 13.76 1.39
C GLY A 161 8.88 12.37 1.09
N GLN A 162 7.95 11.87 1.88
CA GLN A 162 7.39 10.54 1.68
C GLN A 162 5.87 10.60 1.76
N LEU A 163 5.22 10.02 0.76
CA LEU A 163 3.78 9.91 0.69
C LEU A 163 3.39 8.44 0.69
N PHE A 164 2.62 8.02 1.69
CA PHE A 164 2.01 6.70 1.74
C PHE A 164 0.53 6.78 1.39
N VAL A 165 0.16 6.10 0.32
CA VAL A 165 -1.23 5.90 -0.09
C VAL A 165 -1.65 4.53 0.40
N PHE A 166 -2.34 4.48 1.54
CA PHE A 166 -2.77 3.23 2.19
C PHE A 166 -4.06 2.69 1.55
N PRO A 167 -4.28 1.37 1.57
CA PRO A 167 -5.58 0.83 1.17
C PRO A 167 -6.68 1.33 2.11
N PRO A 168 -7.90 1.59 1.60
CA PRO A 168 -9.02 1.93 2.45
C PRO A 168 -9.36 0.75 3.35
N VAL A 169 -9.62 1.03 4.64
CA VAL A 169 -9.91 0.01 5.65
C VAL A 169 -11.39 0.04 5.98
N THR A 170 -12.14 -0.94 5.47
CA THR A 170 -13.54 -1.14 5.85
C THR A 170 -13.61 -1.71 7.26
N ARG A 171 -14.29 -1.02 8.18
CA ARG A 171 -14.44 -1.47 9.57
C ARG A 171 -15.36 -2.69 9.66
N LEU A 172 -14.82 -3.81 10.14
CA LEU A 172 -15.59 -5.01 10.46
C LEU A 172 -15.92 -5.02 11.96
N ARG A 173 -17.14 -5.39 12.33
CA ARG A 173 -17.56 -5.42 13.76
C ARG A 173 -16.94 -6.60 14.51
N GLN A 174 -17.17 -7.82 14.03
CA GLN A 174 -16.66 -9.03 14.63
C GLN A 174 -16.49 -10.10 13.54
N VAL A 175 -15.30 -10.68 13.49
CA VAL A 175 -14.97 -11.82 12.67
C VAL A 175 -14.79 -13.02 13.59
N SER A 176 -15.66 -14.02 13.50
CA SER A 176 -15.50 -15.24 14.31
C SER A 176 -14.50 -16.17 13.63
N ILE A 177 -13.37 -16.42 14.31
CA ILE A 177 -12.37 -17.42 13.93
C ILE A 177 -12.35 -18.57 14.92
N ARG A 178 -11.84 -19.73 14.50
CA ARG A 178 -11.76 -20.94 15.33
C ARG A 178 -10.33 -21.47 15.38
N PRO A 179 -9.40 -20.72 16.01
CA PRO A 179 -8.03 -21.19 16.19
C PRO A 179 -8.02 -22.48 17.02
N ARG A 180 -7.15 -23.44 16.67
CA ARG A 180 -6.95 -24.67 17.45
C ARG A 180 -6.26 -24.38 18.77
N ARG A 181 -5.32 -23.43 18.74
CA ARG A 181 -4.56 -23.01 19.91
C ARG A 181 -4.84 -21.55 20.23
N THR A 182 -5.13 -21.30 21.50
CA THR A 182 -5.32 -19.96 22.05
C THR A 182 -4.35 -19.81 23.21
N ARG A 183 -3.62 -18.70 23.26
CA ARG A 183 -2.63 -18.51 24.33
C ARG A 183 -3.36 -18.06 25.58
N VAL A 184 -3.21 -18.81 26.67
CA VAL A 184 -3.56 -18.36 28.01
C VAL A 184 -2.42 -17.47 28.48
N TYR A 185 -2.67 -16.17 28.61
CA TYR A 185 -1.69 -15.25 29.19
C TYR A 185 -1.84 -15.28 30.72
N ALA A 186 -0.81 -15.76 31.40
CA ALA A 186 -0.65 -15.58 32.85
C ALA A 186 0.49 -14.58 33.06
N GLY A 187 0.17 -13.28 33.18
CA GLY A 187 1.19 -12.27 33.49
C GLY A 187 0.90 -10.85 32.99
N THR A 188 1.36 -9.89 33.78
CA THR A 188 1.11 -8.44 33.80
C THR A 188 1.53 -7.69 32.53
N ILE A 189 0.71 -7.75 31.48
CA ILE A 189 0.53 -6.60 30.59
C ILE A 189 -0.76 -5.94 31.07
N PRO A 190 -0.81 -4.61 31.29
CA PRO A 190 -2.05 -3.97 31.70
C PRO A 190 -3.03 -4.11 30.55
N ALA A 191 -3.90 -5.12 30.66
CA ALA A 191 -5.25 -4.96 30.19
C ALA A 191 -5.72 -3.64 30.81
N ARG A 192 -5.91 -2.61 29.99
CA ARG A 192 -6.47 -1.34 30.47
C ARG A 192 -7.91 -1.52 30.96
N ILE A 193 -8.44 -2.74 30.86
CA ILE A 193 -9.63 -3.26 31.49
C ILE A 193 -9.29 -4.69 31.93
N GLY A 194 -8.89 -4.86 33.19
CA GLY A 194 -8.89 -6.18 33.83
C GLY A 194 -10.33 -6.59 34.07
N GLY A 195 -10.85 -7.51 33.27
CA GLY A 195 -12.15 -8.13 33.47
C GLY A 195 -12.03 -9.63 33.28
N SER A 196 -12.65 -10.41 34.17
CA SER A 196 -13.16 -11.74 33.81
C SER A 196 -13.98 -11.61 32.52
N GLY A 197 -13.88 -12.57 31.60
CA GLY A 197 -14.43 -12.52 30.25
C GLY A 197 -15.77 -11.76 30.09
N THR A 198 -15.89 -10.99 29.01
CA THR A 198 -17.00 -10.05 28.82
C THR A 198 -18.33 -10.72 28.41
N GLU A 199 -18.31 -11.99 28.03
CA GLU A 199 -19.52 -12.76 27.67
C GLU A 199 -19.71 -13.94 28.63
N PHE A 200 -20.90 -14.02 29.23
CA PHE A 200 -21.34 -15.17 30.02
C PHE A 200 -21.34 -16.43 29.14
N PHE A 201 -20.52 -17.40 29.50
CA PHE A 201 -20.40 -18.67 28.79
C PHE A 201 -21.37 -19.71 29.34
N GLY A 202 -21.50 -19.75 30.67
CA GLY A 202 -22.34 -20.74 31.35
C GLY A 202 -22.20 -20.65 32.86
N VAL A 203 -22.69 -21.68 33.53
CA VAL A 203 -22.59 -21.85 34.98
C VAL A 203 -21.96 -23.19 35.26
N ARG A 204 -21.00 -23.23 36.19
CA ARG A 204 -20.45 -24.48 36.71
C ARG A 204 -20.51 -24.52 38.23
N GLU A 205 -20.27 -25.70 38.78
CA GLU A 205 -20.12 -25.86 40.22
C GLU A 205 -18.94 -25.03 40.74
N TYR A 206 -19.15 -24.34 41.87
CA TYR A 206 -18.15 -23.52 42.53
C TYR A 206 -17.03 -24.40 43.09
N GLN A 207 -15.79 -24.08 42.75
CA GLN A 207 -14.63 -24.77 43.30
C GLN A 207 -13.93 -23.90 44.35
N PRO A 208 -13.43 -24.49 45.46
CA PRO A 208 -12.60 -23.76 46.42
C PRO A 208 -11.39 -23.12 45.73
N GLY A 209 -11.39 -21.78 45.64
CA GLY A 209 -10.40 -21.00 44.90
C GLY A 209 -11.01 -20.02 43.89
N ASP A 210 -12.26 -20.24 43.51
CA ASP A 210 -13.03 -19.29 42.71
C ASP A 210 -13.30 -17.99 43.50
N SER A 211 -13.37 -16.86 42.81
CA SER A 211 -13.68 -15.58 43.45
C SER A 211 -15.14 -15.58 43.93
N PRO A 212 -15.45 -15.14 45.16
CA PRO A 212 -16.84 -14.99 45.61
C PRO A 212 -17.68 -14.06 44.72
N ARG A 213 -17.04 -13.16 43.96
CA ARG A 213 -17.70 -12.25 43.00
C ARG A 213 -18.24 -12.95 41.76
N THR A 214 -17.75 -14.13 41.42
CA THR A 214 -18.23 -14.90 40.26
C THR A 214 -19.40 -15.81 40.62
N ILE A 215 -19.80 -15.92 41.90
CA ILE A 215 -20.93 -16.76 42.32
C ILE A 215 -22.22 -16.29 41.64
N ASN A 216 -22.89 -17.23 40.96
CA ASN A 216 -24.23 -17.02 40.44
C ASN A 216 -25.24 -17.32 41.54
N TRP A 217 -25.61 -16.28 42.29
CA TRP A 217 -26.59 -16.40 43.38
C TRP A 217 -27.96 -16.90 42.92
N ARG A 218 -28.36 -16.61 41.67
CA ARG A 218 -29.64 -17.06 41.13
C ARG A 218 -29.64 -18.57 40.84
N ALA A 219 -28.58 -19.09 40.22
CA ALA A 219 -28.42 -20.52 40.00
C ALA A 219 -28.26 -21.28 41.34
N SER A 220 -27.47 -20.73 42.26
CA SER A 220 -27.24 -21.32 43.58
C SER A 220 -28.50 -21.35 44.45
N ALA A 221 -29.42 -20.40 44.29
CA ALA A 221 -30.68 -20.37 45.04
C ALA A 221 -31.69 -21.47 44.63
N HIS A 222 -31.54 -22.04 43.42
CA HIS A 222 -32.43 -23.08 42.91
C HIS A 222 -31.84 -24.50 43.03
N SER A 223 -30.59 -24.64 43.48
CA SER A 223 -29.94 -25.93 43.71
C SER A 223 -29.74 -26.19 45.19
N VAL A 224 -30.11 -27.40 45.63
CA VAL A 224 -29.94 -27.84 47.03
C VAL A 224 -28.51 -28.34 47.31
N GLU A 225 -27.76 -28.66 46.26
CA GLU A 225 -26.53 -29.47 46.33
C GLU A 225 -25.23 -28.65 46.30
N GLY A 226 -25.27 -27.33 46.06
CA GLY A 226 -24.03 -26.54 46.06
C GLY A 226 -24.12 -25.11 45.53
N LEU A 227 -23.01 -24.39 45.65
CA LEU A 227 -22.82 -23.07 45.05
C LEU A 227 -22.38 -23.22 43.59
N TYR A 228 -22.83 -22.28 42.76
CA TYR A 228 -22.52 -22.23 41.35
C TYR A 228 -21.78 -20.93 41.01
N SER A 229 -20.79 -21.01 40.13
CA SER A 229 -19.98 -19.88 39.66
C SER A 229 -20.27 -19.61 38.18
N ASN A 230 -20.39 -18.33 37.82
CA ASN A 230 -20.46 -17.88 36.43
C ASN A 230 -19.15 -18.19 35.72
N GLU A 231 -19.23 -18.93 34.62
CA GLU A 231 -18.15 -19.06 33.68
C GLU A 231 -18.25 -17.94 32.65
N PHE A 232 -17.13 -17.25 32.48
CA PHE A 232 -16.99 -16.21 31.47
C PHE A 232 -16.11 -16.74 30.34
N GLN A 233 -16.46 -16.43 29.10
CA GLN A 233 -15.65 -16.80 27.96
C GLN A 233 -14.29 -16.09 28.05
N GLN A 234 -13.23 -16.87 28.25
CA GLN A 234 -11.87 -16.33 28.26
C GLN A 234 -11.58 -15.63 26.93
N GLU A 235 -11.04 -14.40 26.97
CA GLU A 235 -10.54 -13.72 25.78
C GLU A 235 -9.40 -14.56 25.18
N ARG A 236 -9.73 -15.26 24.09
CA ARG A 236 -8.81 -16.15 23.39
C ARG A 236 -7.95 -15.32 22.46
N VAL A 237 -6.76 -14.96 22.90
CA VAL A 237 -5.74 -14.37 22.03
C VAL A 237 -5.22 -15.45 21.09
N ALA A 238 -5.49 -15.28 19.79
CA ALA A 238 -5.01 -16.18 18.74
C ALA A 238 -3.84 -15.56 17.97
N ASP A 239 -2.96 -16.43 17.46
CA ASP A 239 -2.06 -16.06 16.38
C ASP A 239 -2.85 -16.21 15.06
N VAL A 240 -2.88 -15.14 14.27
CA VAL A 240 -3.56 -15.07 12.97
C VAL A 240 -2.53 -14.69 11.90
N GLY A 241 -2.36 -15.53 10.90
CA GLY A 241 -1.56 -15.26 9.71
C GLY A 241 -2.44 -14.93 8.52
N ILE A 242 -2.40 -13.71 8.03
CA ILE A 242 -3.08 -13.33 6.79
C ILE A 242 -2.11 -13.58 5.63
N VAL A 243 -2.52 -14.39 4.67
CA VAL A 243 -1.79 -14.63 3.42
C VAL A 243 -2.55 -13.93 2.31
N LEU A 244 -1.95 -12.90 1.71
CA LEU A 244 -2.48 -12.19 0.56
C LEU A 244 -1.85 -12.78 -0.70
N ASP A 245 -2.67 -13.38 -1.56
CA ASP A 245 -2.25 -13.88 -2.87
C ASP A 245 -2.12 -12.73 -3.87
N GLY A 246 -0.89 -12.40 -4.23
CA GLY A 246 -0.52 -11.41 -5.24
C GLY A 246 0.07 -12.04 -6.49
N ARG A 247 -0.24 -13.30 -6.80
CA ARG A 247 0.19 -13.90 -8.06
C ARG A 247 -0.57 -13.28 -9.23
N VAL A 248 0.13 -12.99 -10.32
CA VAL A 248 -0.46 -12.42 -11.55
C VAL A 248 -1.58 -13.32 -12.09
N ARG A 249 -1.33 -14.63 -12.18
CA ARG A 249 -2.27 -15.62 -12.75
C ARG A 249 -3.63 -15.70 -12.03
N THR A 250 -3.72 -15.24 -10.78
CA THR A 250 -4.96 -15.28 -9.99
C THR A 250 -5.67 -13.94 -9.95
N ASN A 251 -4.95 -12.84 -10.20
CA ASN A 251 -5.44 -11.49 -9.95
C ASN A 251 -5.54 -10.61 -11.19
N GLU A 252 -4.81 -10.90 -12.28
CA GLU A 252 -4.85 -10.11 -13.51
C GLU A 252 -5.77 -10.77 -14.55
N PHE A 253 -6.66 -9.96 -15.11
CA PHE A 253 -7.65 -10.39 -16.10
C PHE A 253 -7.46 -9.62 -17.41
N ALA A 254 -8.21 -10.01 -18.43
CA ALA A 254 -8.20 -9.30 -19.70
C ALA A 254 -8.45 -7.79 -19.51
N ARG A 255 -7.89 -6.97 -20.42
CA ARG A 255 -8.00 -5.50 -20.43
C ARG A 255 -7.30 -4.77 -19.26
N GLY A 256 -6.43 -5.47 -18.53
CA GLY A 256 -5.59 -4.85 -17.47
C GLY A 256 -6.34 -4.55 -16.18
N HIS A 257 -7.53 -5.15 -15.99
CA HIS A 257 -8.25 -5.08 -14.72
C HIS A 257 -7.67 -6.09 -13.73
N SER A 258 -7.66 -5.71 -12.45
CA SER A 258 -7.12 -6.58 -11.39
C SER A 258 -8.03 -6.65 -10.17
N LEU A 259 -8.26 -7.87 -9.70
CA LEU A 259 -8.91 -8.13 -8.41
C LEU A 259 -8.03 -7.83 -7.21
N PHE A 260 -6.73 -7.60 -7.44
CA PHE A 260 -5.75 -7.53 -6.37
C PHE A 260 -6.07 -6.40 -5.37
N GLU A 261 -6.57 -5.25 -5.84
CA GLU A 261 -6.92 -4.15 -4.94
C GLU A 261 -8.08 -4.51 -4.00
N HIS A 262 -9.05 -5.31 -4.44
CA HIS A 262 -10.12 -5.83 -3.58
C HIS A 262 -9.58 -6.81 -2.55
N SER A 263 -8.65 -7.70 -2.94
CA SER A 263 -7.95 -8.61 -2.03
C SER A 263 -7.14 -7.84 -0.98
N VAL A 264 -6.44 -6.77 -1.37
CA VAL A 264 -5.70 -5.89 -0.46
C VAL A 264 -6.63 -5.21 0.55
N GLN A 265 -7.79 -4.68 0.10
CA GLN A 265 -8.78 -4.07 0.97
C GLN A 265 -9.35 -5.09 1.97
N ALA A 266 -9.68 -6.30 1.52
CA ALA A 266 -10.14 -7.37 2.38
C ALA A 266 -9.08 -7.76 3.42
N ALA A 267 -7.81 -7.90 3.01
CA ALA A 267 -6.70 -8.17 3.92
C ALA A 267 -6.52 -7.05 4.96
N ALA A 268 -6.60 -5.77 4.55
CA ALA A 268 -6.51 -4.63 5.45
C ALA A 268 -7.65 -4.60 6.48
N ALA A 269 -8.89 -4.84 6.03
CA ALA A 269 -10.09 -4.90 6.87
C ALA A 269 -10.01 -6.06 7.88
N LEU A 270 -9.58 -7.24 7.45
CA LEU A 270 -9.41 -8.41 8.32
C LEU A 270 -8.29 -8.17 9.34
N ALA A 271 -7.15 -7.60 8.92
CA ALA A 271 -6.06 -7.29 9.82
C ALA A 271 -6.48 -6.29 10.91
N ASP A 272 -7.18 -5.21 10.52
CA ASP A 272 -7.73 -4.22 11.45
C ASP A 272 -8.69 -4.86 12.46
N ALA A 273 -9.61 -5.70 11.97
CA ALA A 273 -10.59 -6.40 12.80
C ALA A 273 -9.95 -7.37 13.79
N PHE A 274 -9.01 -8.20 13.34
CA PHE A 274 -8.33 -9.17 14.20
C PHE A 274 -7.46 -8.47 15.25
N LEU A 275 -6.77 -7.39 14.90
CA LEU A 275 -6.01 -6.58 15.85
C LEU A 275 -6.93 -5.88 16.86
N ALA A 276 -8.09 -5.37 16.42
CA ALA A 276 -9.09 -4.77 17.30
C ALA A 276 -9.71 -5.77 18.29
N GLN A 277 -9.80 -7.04 17.89
CA GLN A 277 -10.21 -8.16 18.75
C GLN A 277 -9.10 -8.66 19.69
N GLY A 278 -7.91 -8.04 19.69
CA GLY A 278 -6.80 -8.42 20.57
C GLY A 278 -5.94 -9.60 20.08
N ASN A 279 -6.11 -10.07 18.84
CA ASN A 279 -5.28 -11.14 18.28
C ASN A 279 -3.89 -10.66 17.86
N ARG A 280 -2.92 -11.59 17.78
CA ARG A 280 -1.64 -11.34 17.10
C ARG A 280 -1.82 -11.54 15.62
N VAL A 281 -1.55 -10.52 14.82
CA VAL A 281 -1.75 -10.59 13.37
C VAL A 281 -0.42 -10.45 12.66
N GLY A 282 -0.10 -11.42 11.81
CA GLY A 282 0.97 -11.35 10.82
C GLY A 282 0.38 -11.28 9.41
N LEU A 283 1.17 -10.76 8.47
CA LEU A 283 0.83 -10.67 7.06
C LEU A 283 1.93 -11.36 6.25
N LEU A 284 1.56 -12.08 5.21
CA LEU A 284 2.42 -12.57 4.16
C LEU A 284 1.82 -12.16 2.82
N VAL A 285 2.53 -11.35 2.05
CA VAL A 285 2.21 -11.05 0.65
C VAL A 285 2.95 -12.07 -0.22
N TYR A 286 2.18 -12.88 -0.96
CA TYR A 286 2.67 -13.97 -1.78
C TYR A 286 2.57 -13.60 -3.27
N ALA A 287 3.64 -13.03 -3.83
CA ALA A 287 3.69 -12.51 -5.21
C ALA A 287 5.03 -12.91 -5.87
N ALA A 288 5.58 -12.07 -6.74
CA ALA A 288 6.92 -12.29 -7.33
C ALA A 288 8.01 -12.49 -6.27
N PHE A 289 7.89 -11.74 -5.16
CA PHE A 289 8.72 -11.86 -3.97
C PHE A 289 7.84 -11.97 -2.74
N LEU A 290 8.35 -12.63 -1.70
CA LEU A 290 7.67 -12.72 -0.41
C LEU A 290 7.97 -11.48 0.43
N SER A 291 6.92 -10.82 0.91
CA SER A 291 7.01 -9.77 1.93
C SER A 291 6.17 -10.18 3.13
N TRP A 292 6.70 -10.03 4.34
CA TRP A 292 5.97 -10.48 5.53
C TRP A 292 6.19 -9.59 6.74
N THR A 293 5.24 -9.66 7.66
CA THR A 293 5.34 -9.12 9.01
C THR A 293 5.09 -10.24 10.01
N ILE A 294 5.98 -10.40 10.99
CA ILE A 294 5.80 -11.38 12.08
C ILE A 294 4.53 -11.01 12.88
N PRO A 295 3.75 -11.99 13.38
CA PRO A 295 2.58 -11.70 14.20
C PRO A 295 2.90 -10.78 15.38
N GLY A 296 2.10 -9.72 15.53
CA GLY A 296 2.25 -8.70 16.57
C GLY A 296 0.89 -8.09 16.96
N TYR A 297 0.91 -7.13 17.88
CA TYR A 297 -0.31 -6.53 18.45
C TYR A 297 -0.41 -5.03 18.18
N GLY A 298 -1.64 -4.53 18.33
CA GLY A 298 -1.93 -3.11 18.53
C GLY A 298 -1.63 -2.22 17.32
N LYS A 299 -1.61 -0.91 17.59
CA LYS A 299 -1.51 0.12 16.54
C LYS A 299 -0.20 0.06 15.76
N VAL A 300 0.92 -0.24 16.40
CA VAL A 300 2.22 -0.35 15.70
C VAL A 300 2.20 -1.50 14.70
N GLN A 301 1.63 -2.65 15.07
CA GLN A 301 1.50 -3.76 14.13
C GLN A 301 0.55 -3.41 12.98
N ARG A 302 -0.57 -2.75 13.27
CA ARG A 302 -1.50 -2.25 12.25
C ARG A 302 -0.78 -1.40 11.21
N GLU A 303 0.04 -0.44 11.65
CA GLU A 303 0.81 0.42 10.75
C GLU A 303 1.81 -0.39 9.91
N ARG A 304 2.55 -1.34 10.50
CA ARG A 304 3.48 -2.21 9.75
C ARG A 304 2.77 -3.00 8.65
N ILE A 305 1.59 -3.54 8.95
CA ILE A 305 0.76 -4.26 7.99
C ILE A 305 0.29 -3.32 6.88
N LEU A 306 -0.22 -2.13 7.20
CA LEU A 306 -0.65 -1.14 6.20
C LEU A 306 0.51 -0.67 5.31
N HIS A 307 1.71 -0.48 5.86
CA HIS A 307 2.91 -0.19 5.06
C HIS A 307 3.28 -1.34 4.12
N SER A 308 3.22 -2.60 4.58
CA SER A 308 3.46 -3.75 3.71
C SER A 308 2.39 -3.85 2.62
N LEU A 309 1.12 -3.66 2.96
CA LEU A 309 0.01 -3.61 2.00
C LEU A 309 0.09 -2.41 1.07
N ALA A 310 0.69 -1.27 1.44
CA ALA A 310 0.89 -0.14 0.52
C ALA A 310 1.88 -0.46 -0.60
N HIS A 311 2.90 -1.28 -0.33
CA HIS A 311 3.91 -1.67 -1.32
C HIS A 311 3.58 -2.97 -2.05
N ALA A 312 2.57 -3.72 -1.61
CA ALA A 312 2.17 -4.96 -2.26
C ALA A 312 1.78 -4.72 -3.72
N ARG A 313 2.30 -5.53 -4.64
CA ARG A 313 1.97 -5.49 -6.07
C ARG A 313 1.75 -6.92 -6.57
N PRO A 314 0.86 -7.13 -7.56
CA PRO A 314 0.81 -8.41 -8.22
C PRO A 314 2.16 -8.68 -8.90
N GLY A 315 2.60 -9.94 -8.89
CA GLY A 315 3.86 -10.33 -9.51
C GLY A 315 3.88 -11.80 -9.90
N GLY A 316 4.48 -12.09 -11.05
CA GLY A 316 4.73 -13.46 -11.51
C GLY A 316 6.03 -14.01 -10.94
N SER A 317 6.03 -15.30 -10.60
CA SER A 317 7.22 -16.05 -10.20
C SER A 317 7.03 -17.52 -10.58
N GLU A 318 8.09 -18.16 -11.06
CA GLU A 318 8.07 -19.60 -11.34
C GLU A 318 8.05 -20.40 -10.02
N VAL A 319 8.83 -19.95 -9.03
CA VAL A 319 8.95 -20.59 -7.70
C VAL A 319 7.68 -20.42 -6.89
N PHE A 320 7.06 -19.24 -6.94
CA PHE A 320 5.83 -18.92 -6.21
C PHE A 320 4.60 -18.98 -7.12
N SER A 321 4.66 -19.85 -8.12
CA SER A 321 3.54 -20.04 -9.05
C SER A 321 2.36 -20.66 -8.31
N ASP A 322 2.54 -21.74 -7.55
CA ASP A 322 1.50 -22.33 -6.69
C ASP A 322 1.63 -21.93 -5.21
N LEU A 323 0.73 -22.42 -4.35
CA LEU A 323 0.79 -22.22 -2.90
C LEU A 323 1.61 -23.29 -2.15
N GLY A 324 2.24 -24.24 -2.85
CA GLY A 324 3.01 -25.34 -2.27
C GLY A 324 4.25 -24.87 -1.50
N HIS A 325 4.80 -23.71 -1.88
CA HIS A 325 5.98 -23.11 -1.26
C HIS A 325 5.65 -22.06 -0.19
N LEU A 326 4.45 -22.10 0.40
CA LEU A 326 4.09 -21.19 1.49
C LEU A 326 5.01 -21.41 2.70
N PRO A 327 5.71 -20.36 3.19
CA PRO A 327 6.58 -20.45 4.36
C PRO A 327 5.76 -20.48 5.65
N THR A 328 5.11 -21.61 5.94
CA THR A 328 4.18 -21.76 7.07
C THR A 328 4.80 -21.48 8.43
N ARG A 329 6.11 -21.70 8.57
CA ARG A 329 6.89 -21.41 9.79
C ARG A 329 6.93 -19.93 10.17
N LEU A 330 6.53 -19.01 9.28
CA LEU A 330 6.34 -17.60 9.64
C LEU A 330 5.23 -17.40 10.68
N PHE A 331 4.27 -18.33 10.72
CA PHE A 331 3.17 -18.31 11.66
C PHE A 331 3.35 -19.42 12.71
N PRO A 332 3.05 -19.15 13.99
CA PRO A 332 3.09 -20.18 15.03
C PRO A 332 2.26 -21.42 14.65
N PRO A 333 2.70 -22.64 15.01
CA PRO A 333 1.93 -23.86 14.75
C PRO A 333 0.51 -23.78 15.32
N GLU A 334 -0.45 -24.40 14.63
CA GLU A 334 -1.88 -24.45 15.00
C GLU A 334 -2.60 -23.08 15.05
N SER A 335 -1.98 -22.05 14.46
CA SER A 335 -2.58 -20.72 14.27
C SER A 335 -3.72 -20.73 13.26
N GLN A 336 -4.48 -19.64 13.24
CA GLN A 336 -5.46 -19.36 12.20
C GLN A 336 -4.73 -18.76 10.98
N ILE A 337 -4.78 -19.43 9.85
CA ILE A 337 -4.37 -18.88 8.55
C ILE A 337 -5.63 -18.35 7.85
N VAL A 338 -5.54 -17.11 7.37
CA VAL A 338 -6.58 -16.47 6.56
C VAL A 338 -5.98 -16.21 5.18
N LEU A 339 -6.32 -17.04 4.21
CA LEU A 339 -5.87 -16.88 2.83
C LEU A 339 -6.86 -15.98 2.10
N VAL A 340 -6.39 -14.85 1.58
CA VAL A 340 -7.13 -13.97 0.68
C VAL A 340 -6.66 -14.25 -0.74
N SER A 341 -7.44 -15.02 -1.50
CA SER A 341 -7.08 -15.47 -2.84
C SER A 341 -8.31 -15.80 -3.69
N PRO A 342 -8.36 -15.38 -4.97
CA PRO A 342 -9.38 -15.84 -5.92
C PRO A 342 -9.42 -17.36 -6.13
N LEU A 343 -8.36 -18.09 -5.72
CA LEU A 343 -8.21 -19.55 -5.72
C LEU A 343 -8.22 -20.19 -7.13
N LEU A 344 -7.20 -21.01 -7.41
CA LEU A 344 -7.17 -21.91 -8.56
C LEU A 344 -7.25 -23.38 -8.14
N GLU A 345 -7.48 -24.29 -9.10
CA GLU A 345 -7.61 -25.73 -8.79
C GLU A 345 -6.34 -26.32 -8.16
N ASP A 346 -5.16 -25.93 -8.65
CA ASP A 346 -3.88 -26.41 -8.13
C ASP A 346 -3.61 -26.01 -6.67
N ASP A 347 -4.29 -24.96 -6.19
CA ASP A 347 -4.14 -24.45 -4.82
C ASP A 347 -4.83 -25.35 -3.77
N LEU A 348 -5.66 -26.31 -4.20
CA LEU A 348 -6.38 -27.21 -3.29
C LEU A 348 -5.42 -28.09 -2.47
N LYS A 349 -4.42 -28.70 -3.10
CA LYS A 349 -3.48 -29.60 -2.41
C LYS A 349 -2.69 -28.88 -1.32
N PRO A 350 -2.06 -27.71 -1.57
CA PRO A 350 -1.42 -26.92 -0.52
C PRO A 350 -2.35 -26.58 0.64
N LEU A 351 -3.61 -26.21 0.37
CA LEU A 351 -4.56 -25.86 1.43
C LEU A 351 -4.92 -27.07 2.32
N VAL A 352 -5.08 -28.25 1.74
CA VAL A 352 -5.28 -29.50 2.48
C VAL A 352 -4.03 -29.84 3.31
N GLN A 353 -2.84 -29.59 2.78
CA GLN A 353 -1.58 -29.80 3.51
C GLN A 353 -1.46 -28.86 4.73
N LEU A 354 -1.86 -27.59 4.61
CA LEU A 354 -1.94 -26.67 5.75
C LEU A 354 -2.85 -27.20 6.86
N ARG A 355 -4.01 -27.74 6.48
CA ARG A 355 -4.94 -28.39 7.42
C ARG A 355 -4.33 -29.61 8.09
N ALA A 356 -3.64 -30.45 7.32
CA ALA A 356 -2.97 -31.64 7.83
C ALA A 356 -1.83 -31.29 8.81
N GLN A 357 -1.16 -30.16 8.60
CA GLN A 357 -0.16 -29.60 9.52
C GLN A 357 -0.76 -28.99 10.81
N GLY A 358 -2.08 -29.02 10.95
CA GLY A 358 -2.79 -28.55 12.15
C GLY A 358 -3.22 -27.09 12.11
N TYR A 359 -3.02 -26.36 11.01
CA TYR A 359 -3.52 -24.99 10.90
C TYR A 359 -5.05 -24.96 10.70
N GLN A 360 -5.69 -23.91 11.21
CA GLN A 360 -7.08 -23.61 10.91
C GLN A 360 -7.10 -22.64 9.74
N VAL A 361 -7.77 -23.00 8.64
CA VAL A 361 -7.73 -22.22 7.40
C VAL A 361 -9.09 -21.60 7.14
N LEU A 362 -9.09 -20.29 6.94
CA LEU A 362 -10.20 -19.52 6.40
C LEU A 362 -9.78 -19.01 5.02
N LEU A 363 -10.47 -19.44 3.98
CA LEU A 363 -10.31 -18.90 2.64
C LEU A 363 -11.30 -17.76 2.44
N VAL A 364 -10.79 -16.57 2.12
CA VAL A 364 -11.56 -15.43 1.63
C VAL A 364 -11.27 -15.31 0.14
N SER A 365 -12.27 -15.58 -0.68
CA SER A 365 -12.11 -15.69 -2.12
C SER A 365 -12.97 -14.65 -2.84
N PRO A 366 -12.40 -13.54 -3.32
CA PRO A 366 -13.05 -12.67 -4.29
C PRO A 366 -13.43 -13.49 -5.54
N ASP A 367 -14.61 -13.27 -6.09
CA ASP A 367 -15.15 -14.03 -7.21
C ASP A 367 -14.58 -13.52 -8.54
N PRO A 368 -13.65 -14.26 -9.18
CA PRO A 368 -13.02 -13.81 -10.40
C PRO A 368 -13.94 -13.88 -11.61
N VAL A 369 -14.90 -14.80 -11.60
CA VAL A 369 -15.81 -15.03 -12.73
C VAL A 369 -16.75 -13.84 -12.88
N LYS A 370 -17.37 -13.44 -11.76
CA LYS A 370 -18.25 -12.27 -11.75
C LYS A 370 -17.52 -10.97 -12.03
N PHE A 371 -16.32 -10.82 -11.45
CA PHE A 371 -15.50 -9.63 -11.71
C PHE A 371 -15.16 -9.49 -13.19
N GLU A 372 -14.64 -10.55 -13.82
CA GLU A 372 -14.26 -10.49 -15.23
C GLU A 372 -15.48 -10.27 -16.14
N LEU A 373 -16.61 -10.91 -15.83
CA LEU A 373 -17.88 -10.70 -16.54
C LEU A 373 -18.32 -9.24 -16.59
N SER A 374 -18.08 -8.46 -15.53
CA SER A 374 -18.47 -7.05 -15.48
C SER A 374 -17.75 -6.18 -16.54
N TYR A 375 -16.61 -6.65 -17.06
CA TYR A 375 -15.81 -5.95 -18.07
C TYR A 375 -15.97 -6.53 -19.48
N LEU A 376 -16.66 -7.66 -19.65
CA LEU A 376 -16.85 -8.31 -20.94
C LEU A 376 -18.14 -7.81 -21.62
N PRO A 377 -18.18 -7.75 -22.97
CA PRO A 377 -19.42 -7.41 -23.67
C PRO A 377 -20.50 -8.47 -23.44
N GLN A 378 -21.76 -8.08 -23.47
CA GLN A 378 -22.87 -9.04 -23.35
C GLN A 378 -23.00 -9.88 -24.63
N GLY A 379 -23.24 -11.18 -24.48
CA GLY A 379 -23.46 -12.10 -25.60
C GLY A 379 -23.74 -13.53 -25.14
N GLY A 380 -24.50 -14.29 -25.95
CA GLY A 380 -24.95 -15.65 -25.58
C GLY A 380 -23.80 -16.63 -25.32
N THR A 381 -22.71 -16.56 -26.08
CA THR A 381 -21.51 -17.40 -25.86
C THR A 381 -20.83 -17.09 -24.53
N ILE A 382 -20.74 -15.81 -24.16
CA ILE A 382 -20.11 -15.37 -22.91
C ILE A 382 -20.96 -15.83 -21.73
N GLU A 383 -22.28 -15.74 -21.84
CA GLU A 383 -23.21 -16.23 -20.79
C GLU A 383 -23.10 -17.75 -20.59
N LEU A 384 -23.00 -18.53 -21.68
CA LEU A 384 -22.80 -19.98 -21.58
C LEU A 384 -21.44 -20.31 -20.96
N ALA A 385 -20.37 -19.67 -21.42
CA ALA A 385 -19.02 -19.86 -20.87
C ALA A 385 -18.99 -19.51 -19.37
N SER A 386 -19.61 -18.39 -18.98
CA SER A 386 -19.65 -17.97 -17.58
C SER A 386 -20.44 -18.92 -16.69
N ARG A 387 -21.51 -19.53 -17.20
CA ARG A 387 -22.24 -20.59 -16.48
C ARG A 387 -21.36 -21.81 -16.23
N VAL A 388 -20.61 -22.26 -17.25
CA VAL A 388 -19.66 -23.39 -17.12
C VAL A 388 -18.59 -23.08 -16.09
N ILE A 389 -17.89 -21.95 -16.22
CA ILE A 389 -16.81 -21.56 -15.29
C ILE A 389 -17.35 -21.34 -13.88
N SER A 390 -18.55 -20.77 -13.72
CA SER A 390 -19.19 -20.61 -12.40
C SER A 390 -19.51 -21.96 -11.75
N MET A 391 -19.92 -22.97 -12.54
CA MET A 391 -20.15 -24.33 -12.04
C MET A 391 -18.85 -24.99 -11.60
N GLU A 392 -17.79 -24.90 -12.41
CA GLU A 392 -16.45 -25.42 -12.07
C GLU A 392 -15.91 -24.79 -10.80
N ARG A 393 -16.01 -23.47 -10.68
CA ARG A 393 -15.65 -22.72 -9.46
C ARG A 393 -16.46 -23.20 -8.25
N THR A 394 -17.77 -23.38 -8.40
CA THR A 394 -18.64 -23.86 -7.33
C THR A 394 -18.20 -25.25 -6.85
N LEU A 395 -17.85 -26.16 -7.77
CA LEU A 395 -17.31 -27.48 -7.45
C LEU A 395 -15.97 -27.37 -6.73
N LEU A 396 -15.06 -26.50 -7.17
CA LEU A 396 -13.78 -26.26 -6.50
C LEU A 396 -13.98 -25.78 -5.06
N LEU A 397 -14.83 -24.79 -4.83
CA LEU A 397 -15.11 -24.29 -3.48
C LEU A 397 -15.78 -25.35 -2.59
N GLN A 398 -16.62 -26.22 -3.15
CA GLN A 398 -17.17 -27.38 -2.44
C GLN A 398 -16.08 -28.39 -2.06
N LYS A 399 -15.11 -28.68 -2.95
CA LYS A 399 -13.94 -29.52 -2.62
C LYS A 399 -13.16 -28.95 -1.44
N VAL A 400 -12.91 -27.64 -1.43
CA VAL A 400 -12.24 -26.93 -0.32
C VAL A 400 -13.04 -27.06 0.99
N GLN A 401 -14.37 -26.85 0.95
CA GLN A 401 -15.22 -26.99 2.13
C GLN A 401 -15.25 -28.41 2.68
N ARG A 402 -15.27 -29.44 1.81
CA ARG A 402 -15.20 -30.86 2.20
C ARG A 402 -13.89 -31.21 2.89
N ALA A 403 -12.80 -30.51 2.59
CA ALA A 403 -11.53 -30.62 3.33
C ALA A 403 -11.57 -29.94 4.72
N GLY A 404 -12.74 -29.46 5.16
CA GLY A 404 -12.93 -28.83 6.46
C GLY A 404 -12.34 -27.41 6.55
N ILE A 405 -12.18 -26.74 5.41
CA ILE A 405 -11.73 -25.34 5.32
C ILE A 405 -12.95 -24.44 5.24
N GLN A 406 -12.98 -23.38 6.05
CA GLN A 406 -14.05 -22.39 5.98
C GLN A 406 -13.84 -21.50 4.74
N VAL A 407 -14.88 -21.30 3.95
CA VAL A 407 -14.81 -20.52 2.70
C VAL A 407 -15.79 -19.36 2.74
N LEU A 408 -15.28 -18.17 2.48
CA LEU A 408 -16.02 -16.95 2.22
C LEU A 408 -15.85 -16.57 0.74
N ASN A 409 -16.76 -17.03 -0.12
CA ASN A 409 -16.85 -16.52 -1.49
C ASN A 409 -17.48 -15.13 -1.46
N TRP A 410 -16.84 -14.16 -2.10
CA TRP A 410 -17.21 -12.75 -2.05
C TRP A 410 -17.29 -12.17 -3.47
N ASP A 411 -18.45 -11.63 -3.81
CA ASP A 411 -18.62 -10.81 -5.00
C ASP A 411 -18.15 -9.39 -4.70
N VAL A 412 -17.16 -8.85 -5.43
CA VAL A 412 -16.52 -7.59 -5.06
C VAL A 412 -17.43 -6.36 -5.18
N ASP A 413 -18.55 -6.49 -5.88
CA ASP A 413 -19.61 -5.47 -5.94
C ASP A 413 -20.43 -5.41 -4.64
N ASP A 414 -20.47 -6.50 -3.86
CA ASP A 414 -21.10 -6.52 -2.55
C ASP A 414 -20.16 -5.90 -1.49
N PRO A 415 -20.66 -5.04 -0.57
CA PRO A 415 -19.86 -4.53 0.53
C PRO A 415 -19.28 -5.64 1.41
N PHE A 416 -17.95 -5.65 1.54
CA PHE A 416 -17.22 -6.74 2.22
C PHE A 416 -17.66 -6.95 3.68
N ASP A 417 -17.98 -5.88 4.41
CA ASP A 417 -18.43 -5.93 5.80
C ASP A 417 -19.75 -6.67 5.97
N GLN A 418 -20.69 -6.49 5.02
CA GLN A 418 -21.97 -7.19 5.04
C GLN A 418 -21.80 -8.68 4.76
N VAL A 419 -20.91 -9.03 3.83
CA VAL A 419 -20.60 -10.41 3.44
C VAL A 419 -19.95 -11.16 4.60
N VAL A 420 -18.95 -10.56 5.23
CA VAL A 420 -18.31 -11.05 6.46
C VAL A 420 -19.34 -11.24 7.56
N LYS A 421 -20.18 -10.23 7.84
CA LYS A 421 -21.22 -10.32 8.85
C LYS A 421 -22.16 -11.48 8.58
N ARG A 422 -22.67 -11.64 7.34
CA ARG A 422 -23.63 -12.71 7.01
C ARG A 422 -23.06 -14.12 7.17
N LYS A 423 -21.78 -14.32 6.83
CA LYS A 423 -21.17 -15.66 6.71
C LYS A 423 -20.28 -16.06 7.88
N LEU A 424 -19.70 -15.08 8.59
CA LEU A 424 -18.75 -15.31 9.68
C LEU A 424 -19.33 -14.97 11.07
N SER A 425 -20.51 -14.35 11.19
CA SER A 425 -21.13 -14.09 12.52
C SER A 425 -21.97 -15.24 13.08
N ARG A 426 -22.31 -16.25 12.27
CA ARG A 426 -23.10 -17.41 12.71
C ARG A 426 -22.18 -18.61 12.94
N PRO A 427 -22.10 -19.19 14.15
CA PRO A 427 -21.49 -20.49 14.30
C PRO A 427 -22.29 -21.50 13.44
N PRO A 428 -21.66 -22.28 12.54
CA PRO A 428 -22.35 -23.27 11.72
C PRO A 428 -23.26 -24.20 12.52
N ALA A 429 -24.40 -24.55 11.91
CA ALA A 429 -25.52 -25.26 12.55
C ALA A 429 -25.14 -26.61 13.20
N TRP A 430 -24.09 -27.29 12.73
CA TRP A 430 -23.62 -28.56 13.29
C TRP A 430 -23.02 -28.45 14.70
N LEU A 431 -22.77 -27.23 15.21
CA LEU A 431 -22.42 -26.99 16.61
C LEU A 431 -23.61 -26.91 17.57
N ARG A 432 -24.85 -26.87 17.08
CA ARG A 432 -26.03 -27.03 17.96
C ARG A 432 -26.24 -28.48 18.41
N ALA A 433 -25.55 -29.44 17.78
CA ALA A 433 -25.78 -30.87 17.99
C ALA A 433 -24.82 -31.56 18.96
N VAL A 434 -23.76 -30.89 19.43
CA VAL A 434 -22.74 -31.49 20.34
C VAL A 434 -22.88 -30.99 21.80
N GLY A 435 -24.02 -30.37 22.12
CA GLY A 435 -24.38 -29.99 23.48
C GLY A 435 -25.72 -30.59 23.87
N ARG A 436 -25.77 -31.91 23.99
CA ARG A 436 -26.78 -32.63 24.78
C ARG A 436 -26.11 -33.78 25.52
#